data_AF-A0A640S0T9-F1
#
_entry.id   AF-A0A640S0T9-F1
#
_cell.length_a   1.000
_cell.length_b   1.000
_cell.length_c   1.000
_cell.angle_alpha   90.00
_cell.angle_beta   90.00
_cell.angle_gamma   90.00
#
_symmetry.space_group_name_H-M   'P 1'
#
loop_
_entity.id
_entity.type
_entity.pdbx_description
1 polymer ?
#
loop_
_entity_poly.entity_id
_entity_poly.type
_entity_poly.pdbx_seq_one_letter_code
_entity_poly.pdbx_strand_id
1 'polypeptide(L)'
;MTAISLGMPDVPTKLADRRVSRKIQVGTVAVGGDAPVSVQSMTTTRTSDIGATLQQIAELTASGCQIVRVACPTQDDADALPVIARKSQIPVIADIHFQPKYVFAAIDAGCAAVRVNPGNIKQFDDKVKEIAKAASDAGTPIRIGVNAGSLDRRLLQKYGKATPEALVESALWEASLFEEHGFRDIKISVKHNDPVVMVNAYRQLAAQSDYPLHLGVTEAGPAFQGTIKSAVAFGALLSEGIGDTIRVSLSAPPAEEVKVGISILESLNLRQRRLEIVSCPSCGRAQVDVYKLADEVTAGLEGMEVPLRVAVMGCVVNGPGEAREADLGVASGNGKGQIFVKGEVIKTVPESKIVETLIEEALKIAAQMEADGVVSGSPVVSAAG
;
A
#
# COMPACT_ATOMS: atom_id res chain seq x y z
N MET A 1 -1.51 -0.43 -44.30
CA MET A 1 -1.32 0.39 -43.09
C MET A 1 -0.07 -0.12 -42.41
N THR A 2 0.96 0.71 -42.34
CA THR A 2 2.22 0.41 -41.65
C THR A 2 1.92 0.11 -40.17
N ALA A 3 2.42 -1.02 -39.68
CA ALA A 3 2.31 -1.39 -38.27
C ALA A 3 2.98 -0.29 -37.43
N ILE A 4 2.19 0.35 -36.56
CA ILE A 4 2.72 1.27 -35.57
C ILE A 4 3.41 0.38 -34.53
N SER A 5 4.74 0.37 -34.55
CA SER A 5 5.55 -0.26 -33.50
C SER A 5 5.27 0.50 -32.20
N LEU A 6 4.48 -0.09 -31.31
CA LEU A 6 4.09 0.54 -30.04
C LEU A 6 5.24 0.64 -29.02
N GLY A 7 6.42 0.10 -29.34
CA GLY A 7 7.58 0.10 -28.42
C GLY A 7 7.29 -0.69 -27.14
N MET A 8 8.33 -1.00 -26.37
CA MET A 8 8.09 -1.38 -24.98
C MET A 8 7.66 -0.11 -24.22
N PRO A 9 6.68 -0.18 -23.30
CA PRO A 9 6.32 1.00 -22.52
C PRO A 9 7.55 1.49 -21.76
N ASP A 10 7.94 2.73 -22.07
CA ASP A 10 8.88 3.53 -21.30
C ASP A 10 8.41 3.62 -19.83
N VAL A 11 9.34 3.97 -18.94
CA VAL A 11 9.14 4.16 -17.49
C VAL A 11 7.70 4.62 -17.19
N PRO A 12 6.94 3.89 -16.35
CA PRO A 12 5.51 4.15 -16.19
C PRO A 12 5.25 5.63 -15.90
N THR A 13 4.41 6.27 -16.72
CA THR A 13 4.04 7.68 -16.53
C THR A 13 3.47 7.87 -15.13
N LYS A 14 4.10 8.75 -14.34
CA LYS A 14 3.65 9.14 -13.00
C LYS A 14 2.94 10.48 -13.07
N LEU A 15 2.00 10.71 -12.17
CA LEU A 15 1.25 11.97 -12.10
C LEU A 15 2.09 13.12 -11.54
N ALA A 16 3.02 12.83 -10.64
CA ALA A 16 3.96 13.79 -10.07
C ALA A 16 5.26 13.11 -9.64
N ASP A 17 6.30 13.93 -9.49
CA ASP A 17 7.52 13.52 -8.80
C ASP A 17 7.26 13.31 -7.31
N ARG A 18 8.03 12.43 -6.69
CA ARG A 18 7.89 12.14 -5.27
C ARG A 18 8.35 13.33 -4.44
N ARG A 19 7.59 13.68 -3.39
CA ARG A 19 8.03 14.63 -2.37
C ARG A 19 9.36 14.15 -1.77
N VAL A 20 10.32 15.07 -1.69
CA VAL A 20 11.58 14.81 -0.99
C VAL A 20 11.31 14.68 0.50
N SER A 21 11.60 13.50 1.05
CA SER A 21 11.52 13.19 2.47
C SER A 21 12.86 12.59 2.94
N ARG A 22 13.13 12.67 4.25
CA ARG A 22 14.23 11.91 4.87
C ARG A 22 14.00 10.42 4.61
N LYS A 23 15.09 9.66 4.58
CA LYS A 23 15.03 8.19 4.54
C LYS A 23 15.29 7.65 5.94
N ILE A 24 14.39 6.80 6.42
CA ILE A 24 14.57 6.03 7.66
C ILE A 24 14.56 4.54 7.34
N GLN A 25 15.14 3.74 8.22
CA GLN A 25 15.21 2.30 8.07
C GLN A 25 14.29 1.60 9.07
N VAL A 26 13.25 0.93 8.59
CA VAL A 26 12.35 0.10 9.40
C VAL A 26 12.76 -1.36 9.22
N GLY A 27 13.72 -1.82 10.04
CA GLY A 27 14.31 -3.15 9.89
C GLY A 27 15.00 -3.29 8.53
N THR A 28 14.52 -4.17 7.67
CA THR A 28 15.04 -4.34 6.30
C THR A 28 14.38 -3.42 5.26
N VAL A 29 13.35 -2.66 5.63
CA VAL A 29 12.58 -1.81 4.69
C VAL A 29 12.91 -0.34 4.87
N ALA A 30 13.46 0.29 3.83
CA ALA A 30 13.64 1.74 3.78
C ALA A 30 12.29 2.46 3.57
N VAL A 31 12.07 3.56 4.27
CA VAL A 31 10.87 4.40 4.15
C VAL A 31 11.27 5.86 3.96
N GLY A 32 10.75 6.49 2.92
CA GLY A 32 11.09 7.86 2.53
C GLY A 32 12.26 7.96 1.56
N GLY A 33 12.64 9.19 1.18
CA GLY A 33 13.62 9.46 0.14
C GLY A 33 13.20 8.87 -1.21
N ASP A 34 14.07 8.06 -1.81
CA ASP A 34 13.86 7.37 -3.09
C ASP A 34 13.22 5.96 -2.94
N ALA A 35 13.00 5.47 -1.70
CA ALA A 35 12.57 4.10 -1.47
C ALA A 35 11.10 3.89 -1.89
N PRO A 36 10.70 2.81 -2.58
CA PRO A 36 9.31 2.61 -3.00
C PRO A 36 8.28 2.79 -1.87
N VAL A 37 7.07 3.26 -2.19
CA VAL A 37 5.99 3.41 -1.19
C VAL A 37 5.65 2.04 -0.64
N SER A 38 5.94 1.81 0.64
CA SER A 38 5.74 0.50 1.26
C SER A 38 4.31 0.28 1.74
N VAL A 39 3.79 -0.93 1.57
CA VAL A 39 2.48 -1.36 2.08
C VAL A 39 2.62 -1.98 3.46
N GLN A 40 1.92 -1.44 4.45
CA GLN A 40 1.86 -1.98 5.81
C GLN A 40 0.46 -2.49 6.13
N SER A 41 0.38 -3.43 7.08
CA SER A 41 -0.87 -3.85 7.70
C SER A 41 -0.68 -3.99 9.22
N MET A 42 -1.73 -4.40 9.93
CA MET A 42 -1.73 -4.62 11.37
C MET A 42 -2.43 -5.94 11.68
N THR A 43 -1.86 -6.72 12.59
CA THR A 43 -2.51 -7.94 13.08
C THR A 43 -3.76 -7.60 13.89
N THR A 44 -4.68 -8.55 13.93
CA THR A 44 -5.92 -8.50 14.73
C THR A 44 -5.94 -9.55 15.84
N THR A 45 -4.95 -10.44 15.87
CA THR A 45 -4.72 -11.38 16.97
C THR A 45 -4.27 -10.67 18.25
N ARG A 46 -4.41 -11.34 19.40
CA ARG A 46 -3.76 -10.89 20.64
C ARG A 46 -2.26 -11.16 20.51
N THR A 47 -1.43 -10.16 20.73
CA THR A 47 0.02 -10.27 20.55
C THR A 47 0.64 -11.31 21.49
N SER A 48 0.10 -11.45 22.70
CA SER A 48 0.49 -12.53 23.63
C SER A 48 0.25 -13.95 23.10
N ASP A 49 -0.66 -14.14 22.13
CA ASP A 49 -0.75 -15.38 21.35
C ASP A 49 0.28 -15.34 20.21
N ILE A 50 1.51 -15.73 20.55
CA ILE A 50 2.65 -15.77 19.64
C ILE A 50 2.35 -16.64 18.40
N GLY A 51 1.70 -17.78 18.58
CA GLY A 51 1.41 -18.72 17.51
C GLY A 51 0.45 -18.14 16.48
N ALA A 52 -0.69 -17.65 16.95
CA ALA A 52 -1.69 -17.01 16.08
C ALA A 52 -1.14 -15.75 15.41
N THR A 53 -0.37 -14.94 16.15
CA THR A 53 0.23 -13.71 15.61
C THR A 53 1.26 -14.00 14.53
N LEU A 54 2.17 -14.97 14.74
CA LEU A 54 3.14 -15.37 13.71
C LEU A 54 2.46 -15.99 12.47
N GLN A 55 1.39 -16.76 12.66
CA GLN A 55 0.61 -17.31 11.55
C GLN A 55 -0.04 -16.19 10.71
N GLN A 56 -0.65 -15.20 11.35
CA GLN A 56 -1.24 -14.06 10.65
C GLN A 56 -0.18 -13.18 9.99
N ILE A 57 1.00 -13.02 10.60
CA ILE A 57 2.15 -12.34 9.95
C ILE A 57 2.56 -13.06 8.67
N ALA A 58 2.60 -14.40 8.68
CA ALA A 58 2.91 -15.18 7.48
C ALA A 58 1.85 -15.00 6.38
N GLU A 59 0.56 -14.98 6.74
CA GLU A 59 -0.55 -14.68 5.81
C GLU A 59 -0.41 -13.27 5.20
N LEU A 60 -0.09 -12.27 6.01
CA LEU A 60 0.15 -10.91 5.55
C LEU A 60 1.37 -10.83 4.63
N THR A 61 2.43 -11.56 4.95
CA THR A 61 3.65 -11.64 4.12
C THR A 61 3.32 -12.24 2.75
N ALA A 62 2.58 -13.35 2.71
CA ALA A 62 2.12 -13.98 1.47
C ALA A 62 1.20 -13.07 0.63
N SER A 63 0.47 -12.17 1.29
CA SER A 63 -0.37 -11.16 0.61
C SER A 63 0.44 -9.96 0.06
N GLY A 64 1.74 -9.89 0.32
CA GLY A 64 2.63 -8.81 -0.15
C GLY A 64 2.83 -7.65 0.84
N CYS A 65 2.50 -7.84 2.12
CA CYS A 65 2.77 -6.88 3.19
C CYS A 65 4.28 -6.75 3.41
N GLN A 66 4.78 -5.52 3.54
CA GLN A 66 6.22 -5.26 3.71
C GLN A 66 6.59 -4.94 5.15
N ILE A 67 5.65 -4.42 5.95
CA ILE A 67 5.87 -4.06 7.35
C ILE A 67 4.59 -4.39 8.11
N VAL A 68 4.70 -5.15 9.20
CA VAL A 68 3.54 -5.51 10.03
C VAL A 68 3.57 -4.74 11.35
N ARG A 69 2.39 -4.35 11.82
CA ARG A 69 2.21 -3.75 13.14
C ARG A 69 1.48 -4.72 14.07
N VAL A 70 1.91 -4.79 15.32
CA VAL A 70 1.25 -5.55 16.39
C VAL A 70 0.87 -4.62 17.55
N ALA A 71 -0.26 -4.86 18.18
CA ALA A 71 -0.70 -4.06 19.33
C ALA A 71 0.05 -4.48 20.60
N CYS A 72 0.47 -3.54 21.46
CA CYS A 72 1.10 -3.87 22.74
C CYS A 72 0.40 -3.16 23.92
N PRO A 73 -0.85 -3.54 24.25
CA PRO A 73 -1.60 -2.93 25.35
C PRO A 73 -1.18 -3.42 26.76
N THR A 74 -0.68 -4.66 26.89
CA THR A 74 -0.39 -5.28 28.19
C THR A 74 1.05 -5.76 28.33
N GLN A 75 1.43 -6.21 29.53
CA GLN A 75 2.75 -6.78 29.80
C GLN A 75 2.95 -8.09 29.04
N ASP A 76 1.94 -8.96 29.00
CA ASP A 76 2.01 -10.23 28.25
C ASP A 76 2.27 -10.01 26.75
N ASP A 77 1.74 -8.92 26.20
CA ASP A 77 2.02 -8.54 24.81
C ASP A 77 3.46 -8.08 24.63
N ALA A 78 4.00 -7.31 25.60
CA ALA A 78 5.39 -6.85 25.59
C ALA A 78 6.37 -8.03 25.72
N ASP A 79 6.06 -9.00 26.58
CA ASP A 79 6.86 -10.19 26.82
C ASP A 79 6.88 -11.13 25.59
N ALA A 80 5.86 -11.05 24.73
CA ALA A 80 5.79 -11.78 23.46
C ALA A 80 6.62 -11.15 22.33
N LEU A 81 6.90 -9.84 22.39
CA LEU A 81 7.59 -9.10 21.32
C LEU A 81 8.95 -9.70 20.92
N PRO A 82 9.85 -10.13 21.83
CA PRO A 82 11.16 -10.67 21.43
C PRO A 82 11.06 -11.91 20.53
N VAL A 83 10.07 -12.77 20.80
CA VAL A 83 9.85 -13.97 19.99
C VAL A 83 9.26 -13.59 18.63
N ILE A 84 8.28 -12.69 18.62
CA ILE A 84 7.60 -12.25 17.39
C ILE A 84 8.56 -11.49 16.48
N ALA A 85 9.28 -10.49 16.99
CA ALA A 85 10.22 -9.68 16.23
C ALA A 85 11.33 -10.54 15.59
N ARG A 86 11.86 -11.52 16.34
CA ARG A 86 12.90 -12.43 15.84
C ARG A 86 12.39 -13.44 14.80
N LYS A 87 11.16 -13.94 14.93
CA LYS A 87 10.61 -15.00 14.05
C LYS A 87 9.83 -14.45 12.86
N SER A 88 9.43 -13.19 12.89
CA SER A 88 8.72 -12.55 11.78
C SER A 88 9.61 -12.49 10.53
N GLN A 89 9.01 -12.78 9.36
CA GLN A 89 9.69 -12.68 8.06
C GLN A 89 9.77 -11.22 7.55
N ILE A 90 8.99 -10.32 8.14
CA ILE A 90 8.93 -8.90 7.79
C ILE A 90 9.11 -8.02 9.05
N PRO A 91 9.60 -6.78 8.90
CA PRO A 91 9.75 -5.83 10.01
C PRO A 91 8.49 -5.68 10.87
N VAL A 92 8.63 -5.81 12.19
CA VAL A 92 7.54 -5.66 13.17
C VAL A 92 7.59 -4.29 13.82
N ILE A 93 6.47 -3.56 13.79
CA ILE A 93 6.26 -2.31 14.53
C ILE A 93 5.40 -2.59 15.77
N ALA A 94 5.88 -2.19 16.95
CA ALA A 94 5.06 -2.23 18.16
C ALA A 94 4.16 -0.98 18.25
N ASP A 95 2.85 -1.17 18.44
CA ASP A 95 1.87 -0.09 18.59
C ASP A 95 1.57 0.19 20.07
N ILE A 96 2.06 1.33 20.57
CA ILE A 96 2.04 1.67 22.00
C ILE A 96 1.30 2.99 22.21
N HIS A 97 0.33 2.96 23.13
CA HIS A 97 -0.56 4.09 23.39
C HIS A 97 -0.33 4.80 24.73
N PHE A 98 0.01 4.06 25.79
CA PHE A 98 -0.12 4.59 27.16
C PHE A 98 1.13 4.51 28.03
N GLN A 99 2.01 3.51 27.85
CA GLN A 99 3.03 3.20 28.85
C GLN A 99 4.46 3.29 28.28
N PRO A 100 5.31 4.21 28.78
CA PRO A 100 6.70 4.32 28.34
C PRO A 100 7.51 3.02 28.50
N LYS A 101 7.23 2.24 29.55
CA LYS A 101 7.93 0.95 29.77
C LYS A 101 7.82 -0.02 28.59
N TYR A 102 6.70 -0.01 27.87
CA TYR A 102 6.54 -0.86 26.69
C TYR A 102 7.33 -0.36 25.50
N VAL A 103 7.63 0.95 25.43
CA VAL A 103 8.49 1.50 24.37
C VAL A 103 9.90 0.93 24.51
N PHE A 104 10.46 0.95 25.72
CA PHE A 104 11.75 0.32 26.00
C PHE A 104 11.71 -1.18 25.74
N ALA A 105 10.68 -1.89 26.21
CA ALA A 105 10.52 -3.32 25.95
C ALA A 105 10.48 -3.66 24.45
N ALA A 106 9.82 -2.84 23.63
CA ALA A 106 9.76 -3.03 22.18
C ALA A 106 11.11 -2.78 21.49
N ILE A 107 11.86 -1.76 21.94
CA ILE A 107 13.22 -1.49 21.45
C ILE A 107 14.14 -2.67 21.81
N ASP A 108 14.14 -3.08 23.07
CA ASP A 108 14.96 -4.20 23.58
C ASP A 108 14.59 -5.54 22.92
N ALA A 109 13.31 -5.73 22.58
CA ALA A 109 12.82 -6.88 21.84
C ALA A 109 13.31 -6.95 20.39
N GLY A 110 13.90 -5.88 19.85
CA GLY A 110 14.32 -5.79 18.45
C GLY A 110 13.17 -5.50 17.48
N CYS A 111 12.10 -4.83 17.93
CA CYS A 111 11.09 -4.32 17.00
C CYS A 111 11.72 -3.32 16.03
N ALA A 112 11.36 -3.42 14.76
CA ALA A 112 11.93 -2.61 13.68
C ALA A 112 11.53 -1.13 13.72
N ALA A 113 10.45 -0.80 14.44
CA ALA A 113 10.08 0.56 14.81
C ALA A 113 9.10 0.51 15.99
N VAL A 114 8.89 1.66 16.64
CA VAL A 114 7.84 1.83 17.64
C VAL A 114 6.87 2.92 17.19
N ARG A 115 5.57 2.67 17.23
CA ARG A 115 4.57 3.75 17.14
C ARG A 115 4.20 4.22 18.52
N VAL A 116 4.28 5.53 18.72
CA VAL A 116 3.74 6.22 19.91
C VAL A 116 2.52 7.07 19.53
N ASN A 117 1.53 7.14 20.43
CA ASN A 117 0.39 8.06 20.33
C ASN A 117 0.49 9.12 21.43
N PRO A 118 0.98 10.32 21.10
CA PRO A 118 1.34 11.27 22.12
C PRO A 118 0.23 12.13 22.72
N GLY A 119 -1.04 11.97 22.34
CA GLY A 119 -2.15 12.67 23.02
C GLY A 119 -2.22 12.44 24.54
N ASN A 120 -1.39 11.52 25.07
CA ASN A 120 -1.19 11.23 26.49
C ASN A 120 0.26 11.53 26.99
N ILE A 121 1.10 12.25 26.23
CA ILE A 121 2.54 12.45 26.52
C ILE A 121 2.81 13.18 27.84
N LYS A 122 1.85 13.89 28.45
CA LYS A 122 2.04 14.39 29.82
C LYS A 122 2.32 13.29 30.86
N GLN A 123 2.04 12.01 30.55
CA GLN A 123 2.47 10.85 31.36
C GLN A 123 3.90 10.39 31.07
N PHE A 124 4.55 10.96 30.07
CA PHE A 124 5.90 10.68 29.58
C PHE A 124 6.89 11.83 29.86
N ASP A 125 6.49 12.88 30.58
CA ASP A 125 7.19 14.19 30.62
C ASP A 125 8.65 14.17 31.12
N ASP A 126 9.19 13.02 31.53
CA ASP A 126 10.63 12.84 31.84
C ASP A 126 11.31 11.71 31.05
N LYS A 127 10.62 11.07 30.09
CA LYS A 127 11.10 9.86 29.39
C LYS A 127 11.40 10.07 27.91
N VAL A 128 11.00 11.19 27.30
CA VAL A 128 11.27 11.42 25.87
C VAL A 128 12.76 11.39 25.56
N LYS A 129 13.60 12.03 26.42
CA LYS A 129 15.06 11.96 26.30
C LYS A 129 15.60 10.53 26.38
N GLU A 130 15.10 9.74 27.32
CA GLU A 130 15.52 8.35 27.51
C GLU A 130 15.09 7.47 26.34
N ILE A 131 13.86 7.65 25.83
CA ILE A 131 13.34 6.95 24.65
C ILE A 131 14.14 7.34 23.41
N ALA A 132 14.38 8.63 23.19
CA ALA A 132 15.18 9.15 22.08
C ALA A 132 16.59 8.54 22.10
N LYS A 133 17.21 8.47 23.28
CA LYS A 133 18.51 7.82 23.45
C LYS A 133 18.45 6.32 23.16
N ALA A 134 17.52 5.58 23.76
CA ALA A 134 17.39 4.14 23.55
C ALA A 134 17.12 3.81 22.07
N ALA A 135 16.23 4.58 21.43
CA ALA A 135 15.91 4.46 20.01
C ALA A 135 17.12 4.77 19.12
N SER A 136 17.90 5.82 19.44
CA SER A 136 19.15 6.13 18.74
C SER A 136 20.19 5.02 18.87
N ASP A 137 20.42 4.57 20.11
CA ASP A 137 21.42 3.53 20.42
C ASP A 137 21.08 2.20 19.71
N ALA A 138 19.79 1.91 19.55
CA ALA A 138 19.30 0.72 18.86
C ALA A 138 19.02 0.92 17.36
N GLY A 139 19.17 2.13 16.81
CA GLY A 139 18.80 2.46 15.42
C GLY A 139 17.31 2.20 15.10
N THR A 140 16.43 2.33 16.10
CA THR A 140 15.00 2.02 15.98
C THR A 140 14.19 3.29 15.73
N PRO A 141 13.59 3.48 14.54
CA PRO A 141 12.79 4.67 14.28
C PRO A 141 11.48 4.70 15.07
N ILE A 142 10.96 5.92 15.27
CA ILE A 142 9.69 6.16 15.96
C ILE A 142 8.65 6.67 14.96
N ARG A 143 7.45 6.08 14.97
CA ARG A 143 6.29 6.70 14.32
C ARG A 143 5.50 7.53 15.32
N ILE A 144 5.43 8.83 15.06
CA ILE A 144 4.50 9.73 15.74
C ILE A 144 3.15 9.64 15.02
N GLY A 145 2.12 9.17 15.72
CA GLY A 145 0.82 8.90 15.12
C GLY A 145 -0.32 9.61 15.82
N VAL A 146 -0.74 10.74 15.27
CA VAL A 146 -1.89 11.52 15.72
C VAL A 146 -3.15 11.04 15.01
N ASN A 147 -4.21 10.75 15.78
CA ASN A 147 -5.52 10.41 15.24
C ASN A 147 -6.56 11.41 15.74
N ALA A 148 -7.57 11.71 14.92
CA ALA A 148 -8.68 12.59 15.30
C ALA A 148 -9.36 12.20 16.62
N GLY A 149 -9.58 10.89 16.84
CA GLY A 149 -10.21 10.37 18.06
C GLY A 149 -9.36 10.45 19.33
N SER A 150 -8.07 10.76 19.22
CA SER A 150 -7.14 10.86 20.35
C SER A 150 -6.34 12.17 20.34
N LEU A 151 -6.89 13.21 19.73
CA LEU A 151 -6.25 14.53 19.66
C LEU A 151 -6.10 15.13 21.06
N ASP A 152 -4.98 15.82 21.30
CA ASP A 152 -4.71 16.50 22.57
C ASP A 152 -5.85 17.46 22.95
N ARG A 153 -6.26 17.44 24.23
CA ARG A 153 -7.36 18.25 24.75
C ARG A 153 -7.15 19.75 24.56
N ARG A 154 -5.91 20.25 24.65
CA ARG A 154 -5.56 21.66 24.40
C ARG A 154 -5.85 22.05 22.96
N LEU A 155 -5.53 21.18 22.01
CA LEU A 155 -5.78 21.41 20.59
C LEU A 155 -7.27 21.29 20.28
N LEU A 156 -7.97 20.32 20.88
CA LEU A 156 -9.43 20.25 20.81
C LEU A 156 -10.10 21.52 21.36
N GLN A 157 -9.60 22.08 22.47
CA GLN A 157 -10.12 23.34 23.02
C GLN A 157 -9.81 24.54 22.11
N LYS A 158 -8.62 24.59 21.52
CA LYS A 158 -8.18 25.67 20.62
C LYS A 158 -8.95 25.68 19.29
N TYR A 159 -9.16 24.51 18.69
CA TYR A 159 -9.74 24.36 17.34
C TYR A 159 -11.20 23.92 17.33
N GLY A 160 -11.76 23.54 18.48
CA GLY A 160 -13.14 23.06 18.64
C GLY A 160 -13.39 21.63 18.13
N LYS A 161 -12.58 21.14 17.18
CA LYS A 161 -12.63 19.79 16.62
C LYS A 161 -11.26 19.39 16.05
N ALA A 162 -11.13 18.15 15.60
CA ALA A 162 -9.93 17.66 14.91
C ALA A 162 -9.84 18.21 13.47
N THR A 163 -9.53 19.50 13.33
CA THR A 163 -9.27 20.13 12.02
C THR A 163 -7.91 19.68 11.46
N PRO A 164 -7.66 19.86 10.14
CA PRO A 164 -6.34 19.63 9.57
C PRO A 164 -5.22 20.32 10.36
N GLU A 165 -5.42 21.59 10.71
CA GLU A 165 -4.42 22.40 11.43
C GLU A 165 -4.15 21.83 12.82
N ALA A 166 -5.19 21.38 13.52
CA ALA A 166 -5.06 20.78 14.85
C ALA A 166 -4.25 19.47 14.80
N LEU A 167 -4.49 18.63 13.79
CA LEU A 167 -3.74 17.37 13.61
C LEU A 167 -2.27 17.63 13.30
N VAL A 168 -2.00 18.61 12.42
CA VAL A 168 -0.63 18.97 12.02
C VAL A 168 0.13 19.62 13.18
N GLU A 169 -0.50 20.54 13.91
CA GLU A 169 0.11 21.16 15.09
C GLU A 169 0.47 20.11 16.15
N SER A 170 -0.42 19.14 16.41
CA SER A 170 -0.13 18.04 17.35
C SER A 170 1.10 17.27 16.88
N ALA A 171 1.13 16.84 15.62
CA ALA A 171 2.18 15.98 15.11
C ALA A 171 3.55 16.67 15.07
N LEU A 172 3.60 17.95 14.69
CA LEU A 172 4.85 18.72 14.65
C LEU A 172 5.36 19.07 16.04
N TRP A 173 4.45 19.42 16.96
CA TRP A 173 4.82 19.64 18.37
C TRP A 173 5.39 18.37 19.00
N GLU A 174 4.77 17.21 18.73
CA GLU A 174 5.26 15.94 19.24
C GLU A 174 6.62 15.55 18.65
N ALA A 175 6.83 15.83 17.36
CA ALA A 175 8.13 15.62 16.73
C ALA A 175 9.21 16.51 17.35
N SER A 176 8.88 17.77 17.68
CA SER A 176 9.84 18.70 18.27
C SER A 176 10.38 18.23 19.62
N LEU A 177 9.59 17.50 20.42
CA LEU A 177 10.03 16.93 21.70
C LEU A 177 11.18 15.92 21.54
N PHE A 178 11.20 15.18 20.43
CA PHE A 178 12.30 14.28 20.09
C PHE A 178 13.47 15.03 19.45
N GLU A 179 13.19 16.05 18.64
CA GLU A 179 14.21 16.90 18.02
C GLU A 179 15.04 17.67 19.06
N GLU A 180 14.42 18.12 20.16
CA GLU A 180 15.09 18.74 21.32
C GLU A 180 16.16 17.83 21.96
N HIS A 181 16.09 16.52 21.67
CA HIS A 181 17.06 15.52 22.12
C HIS A 181 17.88 14.93 20.95
N GLY A 182 17.89 15.59 19.79
CA GLY A 182 18.68 15.21 18.63
C GLY A 182 18.17 14.00 17.86
N PHE A 183 16.97 13.49 18.16
CA PHE A 183 16.41 12.32 17.49
C PHE A 183 15.49 12.72 16.34
N ARG A 184 15.81 12.26 15.13
CA ARG A 184 15.08 12.59 13.88
C ARG A 184 14.73 11.40 13.01
N ASP A 185 14.96 10.17 13.50
CA ASP A 185 14.54 8.94 12.81
C ASP A 185 13.04 8.71 13.07
N ILE A 186 12.25 9.65 12.57
CA ILE A 186 10.82 9.77 12.81
C ILE A 186 10.08 9.61 11.49
N LYS A 187 8.94 8.94 11.51
CA LYS A 187 7.89 9.10 10.48
C LYS A 187 6.60 9.57 11.13
N ILE A 188 5.77 10.30 10.40
CA ILE A 188 4.55 10.91 10.95
C ILE A 188 3.31 10.34 10.27
N SER A 189 2.24 10.16 11.03
CA SER A 189 0.88 9.99 10.49
C SER A 189 -0.11 10.89 11.22
N VAL A 190 -0.95 11.59 10.45
CA VAL A 190 -2.11 12.34 10.93
C VAL A 190 -3.38 11.72 10.32
N LYS A 191 -4.15 10.97 11.10
CA LYS A 191 -5.30 10.21 10.56
C LYS A 191 -6.64 10.81 10.95
N HIS A 192 -7.52 10.87 9.97
CA HIS A 192 -8.92 11.27 10.11
C HIS A 192 -9.79 10.27 9.32
N ASN A 193 -11.06 10.09 9.72
CA ASN A 193 -12.00 9.17 9.06
C ASN A 193 -12.68 9.77 7.82
N ASP A 194 -12.75 11.10 7.77
CA ASP A 194 -13.07 11.91 6.60
C ASP A 194 -11.85 12.07 5.66
N PRO A 195 -11.91 11.57 4.42
CA PRO A 195 -10.84 11.72 3.41
C PRO A 195 -10.42 13.16 3.12
N VAL A 196 -11.36 14.12 3.10
CA VAL A 196 -11.06 15.51 2.75
C VAL A 196 -10.22 16.17 3.84
N VAL A 197 -10.59 15.94 5.10
CA VAL A 197 -9.81 16.42 6.26
C VAL A 197 -8.42 15.80 6.25
N MET A 198 -8.33 14.49 6.02
CA MET A 198 -7.07 13.78 5.93
C MET A 198 -6.17 14.37 4.83
N VAL A 199 -6.67 14.52 3.60
CA VAL A 199 -5.90 15.04 2.48
C VAL A 199 -5.34 16.43 2.78
N ASN A 200 -6.17 17.33 3.32
CA ASN A 200 -5.72 18.68 3.69
C ASN A 200 -4.67 18.66 4.81
N ALA A 201 -4.80 17.76 5.80
CA ALA A 201 -3.80 17.61 6.86
C ALA A 201 -2.44 17.13 6.32
N TYR A 202 -2.43 16.12 5.44
CA TYR A 202 -1.17 15.64 4.85
C TYR A 202 -0.53 16.67 3.91
N ARG A 203 -1.30 17.44 3.15
CA ARG A 203 -0.75 18.55 2.34
C ARG A 203 -0.07 19.60 3.22
N GLN A 204 -0.73 20.02 4.30
CA GLN A 204 -0.15 20.96 5.26
C GLN A 204 1.11 20.39 5.94
N LEU A 205 1.08 19.11 6.34
CA LEU A 205 2.22 18.45 6.97
C LEU A 205 3.41 18.28 6.01
N ALA A 206 3.12 17.93 4.76
CA ALA A 206 4.11 17.78 3.69
C ALA A 206 4.83 19.09 3.37
N ALA A 207 4.14 20.22 3.47
CA ALA A 207 4.70 21.56 3.27
C ALA A 207 5.55 22.07 4.45
N GLN A 208 5.39 21.49 5.64
CA GLN A 208 5.99 21.99 6.88
C GLN A 208 7.08 21.07 7.47
N SER A 209 7.30 19.89 6.88
CA SER A 209 8.30 18.93 7.37
C SER A 209 8.92 18.13 6.24
N ASP A 210 10.07 17.51 6.51
CA ASP A 210 10.76 16.57 5.62
C ASP A 210 10.60 15.11 6.10
N TYR A 211 9.81 14.84 7.13
CA TYR A 211 9.59 13.49 7.64
C TYR A 211 8.88 12.60 6.61
N PRO A 212 9.19 11.29 6.57
CA PRO A 212 8.36 10.30 5.88
C PRO A 212 6.93 10.29 6.45
N LEU A 213 5.95 10.18 5.56
CA LEU A 213 4.53 10.23 5.88
C LEU A 213 3.89 8.84 5.71
N HIS A 214 3.32 8.34 6.80
CA HIS A 214 2.53 7.10 6.81
C HIS A 214 1.05 7.42 6.59
N LEU A 215 0.56 7.23 5.36
CA LEU A 215 -0.82 7.52 5.03
C LEU A 215 -1.77 6.44 5.58
N GLY A 216 -2.94 6.87 6.04
CA GLY A 216 -4.03 5.96 6.37
C GLY A 216 -5.30 6.69 6.76
N VAL A 217 -6.41 6.32 6.14
CA VAL A 217 -7.75 6.69 6.61
C VAL A 217 -8.06 5.81 7.81
N THR A 218 -8.32 6.40 8.98
CA THR A 218 -8.74 5.62 10.15
C THR A 218 -10.23 5.32 10.06
N GLU A 219 -10.68 4.18 10.61
CA GLU A 219 -12.11 3.82 10.66
C GLU A 219 -12.79 3.94 9.27
N ALA A 220 -12.14 3.44 8.21
CA ALA A 220 -12.63 3.61 6.84
C ALA A 220 -13.96 2.87 6.61
N GLY A 221 -14.19 1.78 7.37
CA GLY A 221 -15.43 1.01 7.38
C GLY A 221 -15.29 -0.38 6.76
N PRO A 222 -16.42 -1.04 6.45
CA PRO A 222 -16.45 -2.34 5.77
C PRO A 222 -15.78 -2.28 4.39
N ALA A 223 -15.41 -3.44 3.84
CA ALA A 223 -14.57 -3.57 2.64
C ALA A 223 -14.91 -2.60 1.51
N PHE A 224 -16.15 -2.56 1.02
CA PHE A 224 -16.54 -1.69 -0.10
C PHE A 224 -16.35 -0.19 0.21
N GLN A 225 -16.96 0.29 1.30
CA GLN A 225 -16.89 1.71 1.68
C GLN A 225 -15.47 2.13 2.07
N GLY A 226 -14.77 1.28 2.83
CA GLY A 226 -13.41 1.53 3.28
C GLY A 226 -12.40 1.54 2.14
N THR A 227 -12.61 0.70 1.12
CA THR A 227 -11.81 0.71 -0.12
C THR A 227 -11.98 2.03 -0.85
N ILE A 228 -13.22 2.48 -1.08
CA ILE A 228 -13.50 3.75 -1.78
C ILE A 228 -12.88 4.93 -1.02
N LYS A 229 -13.11 5.03 0.29
CA LYS A 229 -12.54 6.12 1.10
C LYS A 229 -11.01 6.15 1.05
N SER A 230 -10.38 4.98 1.18
CA SER A 230 -8.92 4.87 1.16
C SER A 230 -8.36 5.19 -0.21
N ALA A 231 -8.95 4.66 -1.28
CA ALA A 231 -8.54 4.94 -2.66
C ALA A 231 -8.67 6.42 -3.02
N VAL A 232 -9.76 7.09 -2.61
CA VAL A 232 -9.93 8.54 -2.83
C VAL A 232 -8.88 9.36 -2.09
N ALA A 233 -8.65 9.07 -0.80
CA ALA A 233 -7.67 9.81 0.00
C ALA A 233 -6.23 9.58 -0.50
N PHE A 234 -5.86 8.32 -0.74
CA PHE A 234 -4.51 7.96 -1.17
C PHE A 234 -4.28 8.41 -2.60
N GLY A 235 -5.26 8.22 -3.50
CA GLY A 235 -5.21 8.69 -4.88
C GLY A 235 -4.92 10.18 -4.97
N ALA A 236 -5.56 11.01 -4.14
CA ALA A 236 -5.33 12.46 -4.12
C ALA A 236 -3.93 12.86 -3.60
N LEU A 237 -3.38 12.14 -2.63
CA LEU A 237 -2.07 12.48 -2.04
C LEU A 237 -0.91 11.90 -2.84
N LEU A 238 -1.02 10.63 -3.25
CA LEU A 238 0.02 9.93 -3.98
C LEU A 238 0.16 10.48 -5.41
N SER A 239 -0.91 11.00 -6.02
CA SER A 239 -0.82 11.71 -7.31
C SER A 239 -0.05 13.03 -7.22
N GLU A 240 0.09 13.60 -6.02
CA GLU A 240 0.90 14.79 -5.70
C GLU A 240 2.30 14.41 -5.19
N GLY A 241 2.65 13.12 -5.21
CA GLY A 241 3.92 12.61 -4.69
C GLY A 241 4.01 12.57 -3.16
N ILE A 242 2.89 12.76 -2.44
CA ILE A 242 2.84 12.79 -0.97
C ILE A 242 2.52 11.39 -0.44
N GLY A 243 3.45 10.82 0.32
CA GLY A 243 3.27 9.54 1.02
C GLY A 243 4.45 8.59 0.80
N ASP A 244 4.98 8.06 1.89
CA ASP A 244 6.19 7.23 1.89
C ASP A 244 5.89 5.79 2.28
N THR A 245 4.77 5.58 2.95
CA THR A 245 4.22 4.26 3.28
C THR A 245 2.73 4.38 3.52
N ILE A 246 1.97 3.32 3.25
CA ILE A 246 0.50 3.32 3.37
C ILE A 246 0.01 2.18 4.25
N ARG A 247 -1.15 2.40 4.89
CA ARG A 247 -1.98 1.34 5.45
C ARG A 247 -3.46 1.64 5.22
N VAL A 248 -4.14 0.76 4.49
CA VAL A 248 -5.60 0.73 4.40
C VAL A 248 -6.14 0.20 5.74
N SER A 249 -7.22 0.76 6.29
CA SER A 249 -7.80 0.31 7.57
C SER A 249 -9.24 -0.15 7.34
N LEU A 250 -9.46 -1.45 7.17
CA LEU A 250 -10.77 -2.03 6.85
C LEU A 250 -11.34 -2.83 8.03
N SER A 251 -12.66 -2.87 8.13
CA SER A 251 -13.35 -3.87 8.97
C SER A 251 -13.45 -5.21 8.21
N ALA A 252 -12.30 -5.81 7.89
CA ALA A 252 -12.15 -7.04 7.11
C ALA A 252 -10.87 -7.78 7.54
N PRO A 253 -10.63 -9.04 7.09
CA PRO A 253 -9.34 -9.71 7.31
C PRO A 253 -8.16 -8.83 6.86
N PRO A 254 -7.05 -8.74 7.62
CA PRO A 254 -5.95 -7.81 7.31
C PRO A 254 -5.30 -8.03 5.94
N ALA A 255 -5.36 -9.24 5.39
CA ALA A 255 -4.91 -9.54 4.03
C ALA A 255 -5.64 -8.69 2.96
N GLU A 256 -6.92 -8.37 3.17
CA GLU A 256 -7.69 -7.49 2.28
C GLU A 256 -7.18 -6.05 2.33
N GLU A 257 -6.71 -5.57 3.48
CA GLU A 257 -6.06 -4.24 3.59
C GLU A 257 -4.82 -4.16 2.70
N VAL A 258 -4.03 -5.25 2.68
CA VAL A 258 -2.80 -5.35 1.87
C VAL A 258 -3.14 -5.36 0.39
N LYS A 259 -4.09 -6.20 -0.04
CA LYS A 259 -4.54 -6.28 -1.44
C LYS A 259 -4.98 -4.91 -1.95
N VAL A 260 -5.86 -4.22 -1.21
CA VAL A 260 -6.33 -2.88 -1.59
C VAL A 260 -5.17 -1.87 -1.65
N GLY A 261 -4.25 -1.91 -0.69
CA GLY A 261 -3.08 -1.01 -0.69
C GLY A 261 -2.18 -1.22 -1.90
N ILE A 262 -1.91 -2.49 -2.27
CA ILE A 262 -1.15 -2.84 -3.46
C ILE A 262 -1.86 -2.34 -4.72
N SER A 263 -3.16 -2.63 -4.87
CA SER A 263 -3.94 -2.22 -6.04
C SER A 263 -3.99 -0.70 -6.22
N ILE A 264 -4.02 0.09 -5.14
CA ILE A 264 -3.93 1.56 -5.23
C ILE A 264 -2.58 2.00 -5.80
N LEU A 265 -1.47 1.42 -5.33
CA LEU A 265 -0.13 1.75 -5.83
C LEU A 265 0.07 1.32 -7.29
N GLU A 266 -0.42 0.14 -7.65
CA GLU A 266 -0.41 -0.38 -9.03
C GLU A 266 -1.23 0.51 -9.98
N SER A 267 -2.42 0.95 -9.54
CA SER A 267 -3.29 1.85 -10.32
C SER A 267 -2.63 3.20 -10.61
N LEU A 268 -1.78 3.70 -9.71
CA LEU A 268 -1.04 4.96 -9.86
C LEU A 268 0.34 4.80 -10.50
N ASN A 269 0.69 3.61 -11.01
CA ASN A 269 2.02 3.31 -11.54
C ASN A 269 3.17 3.48 -10.51
N LEU A 270 2.87 3.45 -9.21
CA LEU A 270 3.86 3.54 -8.13
C LEU A 270 4.42 2.17 -7.74
N ARG A 271 3.79 1.10 -8.21
CA ARG A 271 4.24 -0.29 -8.11
C ARG A 271 3.96 -0.98 -9.44
N GLN A 272 4.82 -1.92 -9.84
CA GLN A 272 4.62 -2.69 -11.05
C GLN A 272 3.33 -3.53 -10.91
N ARG A 273 2.43 -3.43 -11.90
CA ARG A 273 1.23 -4.26 -11.97
C ARG A 273 1.65 -5.72 -12.19
N ARG A 274 1.00 -6.66 -11.50
CA ARG A 274 1.06 -8.09 -11.85
C ARG A 274 0.08 -8.37 -12.99
N LEU A 275 -1.12 -8.84 -12.70
CA LEU A 275 -2.17 -9.03 -13.69
C LEU A 275 -3.13 -7.85 -13.68
N GLU A 276 -3.43 -7.28 -14.85
CA GLU A 276 -4.45 -6.24 -15.03
C GLU A 276 -5.47 -6.69 -16.07
N ILE A 277 -6.70 -6.96 -15.63
CA ILE A 277 -7.82 -7.23 -16.54
C ILE A 277 -8.50 -5.90 -16.89
N VAL A 278 -8.47 -5.53 -18.17
CA VAL A 278 -9.17 -4.37 -18.70
C VAL A 278 -10.40 -4.88 -19.45
N SER A 279 -11.59 -4.71 -18.89
CA SER A 279 -12.83 -5.09 -19.54
C SER A 279 -13.67 -3.88 -19.88
N CYS A 280 -14.40 -3.95 -21.00
CA CYS A 280 -15.42 -2.93 -21.24
C CYS A 280 -16.56 -3.12 -20.23
N PRO A 281 -17.23 -2.05 -19.78
CA PRO A 281 -18.34 -2.14 -18.82
C PRO A 281 -19.58 -2.84 -19.38
N SER A 282 -19.52 -3.35 -20.62
CA SER A 282 -20.65 -3.68 -21.48
C SER A 282 -21.46 -2.44 -21.92
N CYS A 283 -22.36 -2.62 -22.89
CA CYS A 283 -23.35 -1.63 -23.30
C CYS A 283 -24.40 -2.28 -24.22
N GLY A 284 -25.36 -1.49 -24.75
CA GLY A 284 -26.34 -1.99 -25.73
C GLY A 284 -25.75 -2.49 -27.06
N ARG A 285 -24.43 -2.40 -27.25
CA ARG A 285 -23.70 -2.98 -28.40
C ARG A 285 -23.01 -4.30 -28.06
N ALA A 286 -23.03 -4.74 -26.80
CA ALA A 286 -22.41 -5.98 -26.39
C ALA A 286 -23.06 -7.15 -27.15
N GLN A 287 -22.21 -8.00 -27.73
CA GLN A 287 -22.62 -9.15 -28.52
C GLN A 287 -22.34 -10.47 -27.79
N VAL A 288 -21.73 -10.39 -26.60
CA VAL A 288 -21.43 -11.50 -25.69
C VAL A 288 -21.69 -11.06 -24.25
N ASP A 289 -21.79 -12.03 -23.34
CA ASP A 289 -21.80 -11.75 -21.90
C ASP A 289 -20.40 -11.37 -21.42
N VAL A 290 -20.13 -10.06 -21.42
CA VAL A 290 -18.82 -9.51 -21.05
C VAL A 290 -18.47 -9.80 -19.60
N TYR A 291 -19.47 -9.79 -18.71
CA TYR A 291 -19.25 -10.03 -17.29
C TYR A 291 -18.76 -11.45 -17.08
N LYS A 292 -19.49 -12.42 -17.62
CA LYS A 292 -19.10 -13.83 -17.54
C LYS A 292 -17.72 -14.07 -18.16
N LEU A 293 -17.45 -13.49 -19.33
CA LEU A 293 -16.16 -13.66 -19.99
C LEU A 293 -15.01 -13.06 -19.18
N ALA A 294 -15.18 -11.86 -18.61
CA ALA A 294 -14.17 -11.22 -17.79
C ALA A 294 -13.92 -11.99 -16.48
N ASP A 295 -14.98 -12.51 -15.84
CA ASP A 295 -14.88 -13.31 -14.63
C ASP A 295 -14.15 -14.63 -14.89
N GLU A 296 -14.48 -15.33 -15.98
CA GLU A 296 -13.83 -16.58 -16.37
C GLU A 296 -12.34 -16.37 -16.72
N VAL A 297 -12.00 -15.28 -17.42
CA VAL A 297 -10.61 -14.93 -17.70
C VAL A 297 -9.86 -14.55 -16.41
N THR A 298 -10.49 -13.78 -15.53
CA THR A 298 -9.87 -13.38 -14.24
C THR A 298 -9.57 -14.61 -13.39
N ALA A 299 -10.53 -15.52 -13.26
CA ALA A 299 -10.34 -16.78 -12.52
C ALA A 299 -9.30 -17.68 -13.16
N GLY A 300 -9.27 -17.77 -14.49
CA GLY A 300 -8.31 -18.60 -15.23
C GLY A 300 -6.86 -18.10 -15.17
N LEU A 301 -6.65 -16.83 -14.84
CA LEU A 301 -5.34 -16.19 -14.71
C LEU A 301 -4.96 -15.90 -13.25
N GLU A 302 -5.75 -16.37 -12.29
CA GLU A 302 -5.43 -16.22 -10.87
C GLU A 302 -4.06 -16.88 -10.55
N GLY A 303 -3.22 -16.17 -9.79
CA GLY A 303 -1.87 -16.61 -9.47
C GLY A 303 -0.79 -16.24 -10.49
N MET A 304 -1.14 -15.56 -11.58
CA MET A 304 -0.14 -15.03 -12.53
C MET A 304 0.77 -14.01 -11.85
N GLU A 305 2.09 -14.28 -11.85
CA GLU A 305 3.09 -13.43 -11.19
C GLU A 305 3.79 -12.43 -12.13
N VAL A 306 3.68 -12.62 -13.44
CA VAL A 306 4.27 -11.71 -14.43
C VAL A 306 3.40 -10.47 -14.66
N PRO A 307 4.01 -9.32 -15.03
CA PRO A 307 3.27 -8.12 -15.44
C PRO A 307 2.55 -8.36 -16.77
N LEU A 308 1.23 -8.59 -16.74
CA LEU A 308 0.42 -8.86 -17.93
C LEU A 308 -0.89 -8.07 -17.91
N ARG A 309 -1.13 -7.27 -18.96
CA ARG A 309 -2.43 -6.63 -19.20
C ARG A 309 -3.26 -7.46 -20.18
N VAL A 310 -4.46 -7.86 -19.76
CA VAL A 310 -5.40 -8.65 -20.57
C VAL A 310 -6.68 -7.86 -20.83
N ALA A 311 -6.98 -7.58 -22.10
CA ALA A 311 -8.18 -6.87 -22.51
C ALA A 311 -9.34 -7.82 -22.86
N VAL A 312 -10.53 -7.58 -22.31
CA VAL A 312 -11.75 -8.37 -22.56
C VAL A 312 -12.88 -7.48 -23.07
N MET A 313 -13.14 -7.54 -24.38
CA MET A 313 -14.05 -6.62 -25.05
C MET A 313 -15.28 -7.31 -25.64
N GLY A 314 -16.46 -6.77 -25.32
CA GLY A 314 -17.76 -7.35 -25.66
C GLY A 314 -18.33 -7.06 -27.04
N CYS A 315 -17.64 -6.27 -27.87
CA CYS A 315 -18.11 -5.95 -29.21
C CYS A 315 -16.97 -5.73 -30.19
N VAL A 316 -17.27 -5.86 -31.49
CA VAL A 316 -16.30 -5.65 -32.58
C VAL A 316 -16.08 -4.19 -32.97
N VAL A 317 -16.78 -3.23 -32.33
CA VAL A 317 -16.72 -1.81 -32.71
C VAL A 317 -15.49 -1.14 -32.12
N ASN A 318 -15.45 -0.97 -30.79
CA ASN A 318 -14.31 -0.38 -30.08
C ASN A 318 -13.34 -1.45 -29.54
N GLY A 319 -13.82 -2.69 -29.41
CA GLY A 319 -13.05 -3.79 -28.82
C GLY A 319 -11.70 -4.05 -29.49
N PRO A 320 -11.58 -4.05 -30.83
CA PRO A 320 -10.30 -4.25 -31.48
C PRO A 320 -9.27 -3.15 -31.23
N GLY A 321 -9.69 -1.91 -30.93
CA GLY A 321 -8.78 -0.83 -30.60
C GLY A 321 -8.17 -1.04 -29.21
N GLU A 322 -9.04 -1.20 -28.22
CA GLU A 322 -8.65 -1.41 -26.82
C GLU A 322 -7.86 -2.72 -26.62
N ALA A 323 -8.22 -3.79 -27.33
CA ALA A 323 -7.51 -5.07 -27.27
C ALA A 323 -6.09 -5.04 -27.86
N ARG A 324 -5.77 -4.06 -28.71
CA ARG A 324 -4.42 -3.90 -29.28
C ARG A 324 -3.46 -3.16 -28.35
N GLU A 325 -3.97 -2.38 -27.41
CA GLU A 325 -3.16 -1.65 -26.42
C GLU A 325 -2.76 -2.54 -25.23
N ALA A 326 -3.33 -3.74 -25.13
CA ALA A 326 -2.99 -4.74 -24.13
C ALA A 326 -1.93 -5.73 -24.63
N ASP A 327 -1.23 -6.37 -23.69
CA ASP A 327 -0.27 -7.43 -24.01
C ASP A 327 -0.98 -8.63 -24.65
N LEU A 328 -2.18 -8.93 -24.14
CA LEU A 328 -3.09 -9.95 -24.62
C LEU A 328 -4.51 -9.37 -24.63
N GLY A 329 -5.34 -9.72 -25.61
CA GLY A 329 -6.70 -9.23 -25.63
C GLY A 329 -7.66 -10.04 -26.48
N VAL A 330 -8.96 -9.82 -26.26
CA VAL A 330 -10.02 -10.35 -27.11
C VAL A 330 -11.03 -9.28 -27.47
N ALA A 331 -11.42 -9.24 -28.75
CA ALA A 331 -12.63 -8.58 -29.21
C ALA A 331 -13.67 -9.63 -29.63
N SER A 332 -14.76 -9.70 -28.88
CA SER A 332 -15.78 -10.74 -29.01
C SER A 332 -17.05 -10.22 -29.68
N GLY A 333 -17.64 -11.04 -30.54
CA GLY A 333 -18.93 -10.76 -31.17
C GLY A 333 -19.24 -11.68 -32.34
N ASN A 334 -20.51 -11.76 -32.71
CA ASN A 334 -21.01 -12.64 -33.78
C ASN A 334 -20.57 -14.12 -33.59
N GLY A 335 -20.60 -14.63 -32.35
CA GLY A 335 -20.24 -16.02 -32.01
C GLY A 335 -18.75 -16.36 -32.08
N LYS A 336 -17.87 -15.35 -32.20
CA LYS A 336 -16.42 -15.53 -32.29
C LYS A 336 -15.66 -14.48 -31.48
N GLY A 337 -14.42 -14.79 -31.12
CA GLY A 337 -13.46 -13.85 -30.51
C GLY A 337 -12.21 -13.73 -31.37
N GLN A 338 -11.80 -12.49 -31.66
CA GLN A 338 -10.50 -12.21 -32.24
C GLN A 338 -9.49 -12.00 -31.12
N ILE A 339 -8.42 -12.80 -31.12
CA ILE A 339 -7.40 -12.83 -30.09
C ILE A 339 -6.21 -12.01 -30.56
N PHE A 340 -5.78 -11.08 -29.70
CA PHE A 340 -4.71 -10.14 -29.94
C PHE A 340 -3.54 -10.45 -29.01
N VAL A 341 -2.32 -10.45 -29.54
CA VAL A 341 -1.09 -10.47 -28.75
C VAL A 341 -0.22 -9.33 -29.23
N LYS A 342 0.18 -8.43 -28.32
CA LYS A 342 1.02 -7.26 -28.62
C LYS A 342 0.55 -6.46 -29.84
N GLY A 343 -0.76 -6.24 -29.94
CA GLY A 343 -1.38 -5.46 -31.03
C GLY A 343 -1.68 -6.24 -32.33
N GLU A 344 -1.30 -7.51 -32.44
CA GLU A 344 -1.52 -8.32 -33.65
C GLU A 344 -2.60 -9.38 -33.44
N VAL A 345 -3.46 -9.59 -34.46
CA VAL A 345 -4.46 -10.67 -34.43
C VAL A 345 -3.75 -12.00 -34.72
N ILE A 346 -3.62 -12.84 -33.70
CA ILE A 346 -2.96 -14.15 -33.84
C ILE A 346 -3.94 -15.27 -34.20
N LYS A 347 -5.20 -15.14 -33.78
CA LYS A 347 -6.21 -16.20 -33.91
C LYS A 347 -7.62 -15.62 -33.86
N THR A 348 -8.56 -16.24 -34.60
CA THR A 348 -10.00 -16.07 -34.38
C THR A 348 -10.59 -17.40 -33.95
N VAL A 349 -11.30 -17.44 -32.83
CA VAL A 349 -11.91 -18.65 -32.26
C VAL A 349 -13.42 -18.53 -32.11
N PRO A 350 -14.15 -19.65 -32.09
CA PRO A 350 -15.51 -19.68 -31.56
C PRO A 350 -15.55 -19.14 -30.13
N GLU A 351 -16.68 -18.55 -29.74
CA GLU A 351 -16.87 -17.96 -28.41
C GLU A 351 -16.54 -18.94 -27.25
N SER A 352 -16.91 -20.21 -27.41
CA SER A 352 -16.63 -21.28 -26.43
C SER A 352 -15.15 -21.59 -26.19
N LYS A 353 -14.25 -21.09 -27.05
CA LYS A 353 -12.81 -21.32 -26.99
C LYS A 353 -12.00 -20.07 -26.60
N ILE A 354 -12.67 -18.95 -26.32
CA ILE A 354 -11.99 -17.69 -26.00
C ILE A 354 -11.16 -17.81 -24.72
N VAL A 355 -11.79 -18.24 -23.62
CA VAL A 355 -11.14 -18.30 -22.29
C VAL A 355 -9.92 -19.24 -22.32
N GLU A 356 -10.12 -20.47 -22.81
CA GLU A 356 -9.05 -21.47 -22.98
C GLU A 356 -7.87 -20.90 -23.76
N THR A 357 -8.16 -20.21 -24.87
CA THR A 357 -7.11 -19.58 -25.68
C THR A 357 -6.37 -18.49 -24.94
N LEU A 358 -7.09 -17.57 -24.26
CA LEU A 358 -6.45 -16.47 -23.56
C LEU A 358 -5.51 -16.98 -22.49
N ILE A 359 -5.91 -18.03 -21.76
CA ILE A 359 -5.06 -18.65 -20.74
C ILE A 359 -3.82 -19.29 -21.38
N GLU A 360 -3.98 -20.05 -22.47
CA GLU A 360 -2.84 -20.65 -23.18
C GLU A 360 -1.82 -19.60 -23.64
N GLU A 361 -2.28 -18.49 -24.22
CA GLU A 361 -1.40 -17.43 -24.70
C GLU A 361 -0.79 -16.63 -23.55
N ALA A 362 -1.54 -16.38 -22.47
CA ALA A 362 -1.02 -15.75 -21.25
C ALA A 362 0.13 -16.57 -20.64
N LEU A 363 -0.03 -17.90 -20.55
CA LEU A 363 1.01 -18.79 -20.03
C LEU A 363 2.26 -18.82 -20.93
N LYS A 364 2.11 -18.75 -22.26
CA LYS A 364 3.25 -18.63 -23.18
C LYS A 364 4.00 -17.30 -22.98
N ILE A 365 3.26 -16.20 -22.85
CA ILE A 365 3.83 -14.88 -22.59
C ILE A 365 4.56 -14.88 -21.24
N ALA A 366 3.95 -15.46 -20.21
CA ALA A 366 4.55 -15.58 -18.88
C ALA A 366 5.85 -16.39 -18.90
N ALA A 367 5.85 -17.58 -19.53
CA ALA A 367 7.05 -18.40 -19.65
C ALA A 367 8.19 -17.69 -20.40
N GLN A 368 7.84 -16.90 -21.42
CA GLN A 368 8.84 -16.08 -22.13
C GLN A 368 9.38 -14.96 -21.24
N MET A 369 8.51 -14.24 -20.53
CA MET A 369 8.90 -13.18 -19.60
C MET A 369 9.80 -13.69 -18.47
N GLU A 370 9.50 -14.87 -17.91
CA GLU A 370 10.32 -15.52 -16.90
C GLU A 370 11.70 -15.92 -17.46
N ALA A 371 11.76 -16.46 -18.68
CA ALA A 371 13.01 -16.78 -19.36
C ALA A 371 13.88 -15.53 -19.61
N ASP A 372 13.23 -14.39 -19.87
CA ASP A 372 13.88 -13.09 -20.05
C ASP A 372 14.22 -12.40 -18.71
N GLY A 373 13.94 -13.04 -17.57
CA GLY A 373 14.23 -12.54 -16.23
C GLY A 373 13.25 -11.47 -15.70
N VAL A 374 12.11 -11.29 -16.38
CA VAL A 374 11.05 -10.36 -15.99
C VAL A 374 10.12 -11.05 -14.98
N VAL A 375 10.50 -10.99 -13.70
CA VAL A 375 9.63 -11.39 -12.58
C VAL A 375 9.04 -10.13 -11.95
N SER A 376 7.80 -10.16 -11.45
CA SER A 376 7.26 -9.01 -10.73
C SER A 376 8.13 -8.68 -9.52
N GLY A 377 8.76 -7.51 -9.58
CA GLY A 377 9.71 -7.03 -8.59
C GLY A 377 9.43 -5.57 -8.25
N SER A 378 10.09 -5.07 -7.20
CA SER A 378 10.10 -3.63 -6.98
C SER A 378 10.70 -2.95 -8.23
N PRO A 379 10.14 -1.83 -8.72
CA PRO A 379 10.67 -1.16 -9.90
C PRO A 379 12.15 -0.85 -9.68
N VAL A 380 13.02 -1.44 -10.51
CA VAL A 380 14.45 -1.15 -10.50
C VAL A 380 14.61 0.23 -11.13
N VAL A 381 14.83 1.25 -10.31
CA VAL A 381 15.29 2.54 -10.81
C VAL A 381 16.77 2.39 -11.13
N SER A 382 17.10 2.06 -12.38
CA SER A 382 18.45 2.26 -12.88
C SER A 382 18.65 3.77 -13.01
N ALA A 383 19.42 4.36 -12.10
CA ALA A 383 19.93 5.71 -12.29
C ALA A 383 20.82 5.68 -13.54
N ALA A 384 20.41 6.38 -14.61
CA ALA A 384 21.31 6.66 -15.72
C ALA A 384 22.43 7.55 -15.18
N GLY A 385 23.68 7.12 -15.40
CA GLY A 385 24.89 7.82 -14.98
C GLY A 385 25.14 9.12 -15.73
#